data_AF-A0A6M0IPW6-F1
#
_entry.id   AF-A0A6M0IPW6-F1
#
_cell.length_a   1.000
_cell.length_b   1.000
_cell.length_c   1.000
_cell.angle_alpha   90.00
_cell.angle_beta   90.00
_cell.angle_gamma   90.00
#
_symmetry.space_group_name_H-M   'P 1'
#
loop_
_entity.id
_entity.type
_entity.pdbx_description
1 polymer ?
#
loop_
_entity_poly.entity_id
_entity_poly.type
_entity_poly.pdbx_seq_one_letter_code
_entity_poly.pdbx_strand_id
1 'polypeptide(L)'
;MTRLLLAIVLICLAQSCQRKETTPVSVPTACGVSNPATELSWLKAIVAKAELDRTAKTYSGNYTGEIYVEKFNDQDVFYITMAMGSGGLAFRLFSCDGQPVSFSSNEQLLAFTRFVQKSRLIYTNIP
;
A
#
# COMPACT_ATOMS: atom_id res chain seq x y z
N MET A 1 6.81 35.78 -41.25
CA MET A 1 6.94 34.35 -40.88
C MET A 1 7.28 34.15 -39.39
N THR A 2 8.04 35.05 -38.77
CA THR A 2 8.38 35.04 -37.33
C THR A 2 7.19 35.12 -36.36
N ARG A 3 6.11 35.83 -36.71
CA ARG A 3 4.90 35.90 -35.87
C ARG A 3 4.07 34.60 -35.85
N LEU A 4 4.18 33.79 -36.89
CA LEU A 4 3.47 32.50 -36.97
C LEU A 4 4.16 31.44 -36.11
N LEU A 5 5.49 31.50 -35.99
CA LEU A 5 6.30 30.59 -35.16
C LEU A 5 6.06 30.80 -33.66
N LEU A 6 5.84 32.05 -33.22
CA LEU A 6 5.53 32.36 -31.81
C LEU A 6 4.18 31.77 -31.36
N ALA A 7 3.18 31.74 -32.25
CA ALA A 7 1.86 31.20 -31.93
C ALA A 7 1.89 29.67 -31.71
N ILE A 8 2.75 28.95 -32.44
CA ILE A 8 2.87 27.49 -32.33
C ILE A 8 3.56 27.08 -31.01
N VAL A 9 4.54 27.85 -30.54
CA VAL A 9 5.26 27.58 -29.28
C VAL A 9 4.35 27.75 -28.06
N LEU A 10 3.42 28.72 -28.07
CA LEU A 10 2.46 28.94 -26.98
C LEU A 10 1.40 27.83 -26.88
N ILE A 11 1.02 27.21 -28.00
CA ILE A 11 0.02 26.11 -28.02
C ILE A 11 0.61 24.82 -27.43
N CYS A 12 1.91 24.56 -27.64
CA CYS A 12 2.57 23.37 -27.07
C CYS A 12 2.72 23.42 -25.54
N LEU A 13 2.86 24.61 -24.96
CA LEU A 13 2.97 24.79 -23.49
C LEU A 13 1.64 24.52 -22.76
N ALA A 14 0.50 24.67 -23.42
CA ALA A 14 -0.80 24.43 -22.82
C ALA A 14 -1.18 22.93 -22.73
N GLN A 15 -0.53 22.04 -23.50
CA GLN A 15 -0.85 20.61 -23.51
C GLN A 15 -0.09 19.78 -22.46
N SER A 16 0.89 20.37 -21.76
CA SER A 16 1.71 19.65 -20.76
C SER A 16 1.04 19.52 -19.38
N CYS A 17 -0.18 20.04 -19.20
CA CYS A 17 -0.97 19.80 -17.99
C CYS A 17 -2.08 18.76 -18.24
N GLN A 18 -1.68 17.54 -18.59
CA GLN A 18 -2.53 16.38 -18.29
C GLN A 18 -2.49 16.18 -16.77
N ARG A 19 -3.38 16.89 -16.07
CA ARG A 19 -3.72 16.57 -14.67
C ARG A 19 -4.23 15.13 -14.71
N LYS A 20 -3.40 14.18 -14.25
CA LYS A 20 -3.86 12.82 -13.96
C LYS A 20 -5.05 12.96 -13.03
N GLU A 21 -6.24 12.68 -13.52
CA GLU A 21 -7.41 12.50 -12.67
C GLU A 21 -7.09 11.31 -11.79
N THR A 22 -6.67 11.58 -10.56
CA THR A 22 -6.62 10.60 -9.49
C THR A 22 -8.07 10.20 -9.27
N THR A 23 -8.48 9.10 -9.90
CA THR A 23 -9.70 8.39 -9.52
C THR A 23 -9.63 8.23 -8.00
N PRO A 24 -10.65 8.63 -7.23
CA PRO A 24 -10.61 8.48 -5.79
C PRO A 24 -10.36 7.00 -5.51
N VAL A 25 -9.17 6.68 -4.97
CA VAL A 25 -8.82 5.32 -4.61
C VAL A 25 -9.81 4.90 -3.54
N SER A 26 -10.81 4.11 -3.92
CA SER A 26 -11.77 3.57 -2.98
C SER A 26 -11.02 2.66 -2.03
N VAL A 27 -10.85 3.11 -0.78
CA VAL A 27 -10.20 2.30 0.26
C VAL A 27 -10.98 0.99 0.40
N PRO A 28 -10.32 -0.18 0.28
CA PRO A 28 -11.02 -1.45 0.36
C PRO A 28 -11.68 -1.64 1.73
N THR A 29 -12.98 -1.98 1.72
CA THR A 29 -13.67 -2.53 2.90
C THR A 29 -13.09 -3.91 3.21
N ALA A 30 -12.77 -4.17 4.47
CA ALA A 30 -12.30 -5.46 4.96
C ALA A 30 -12.62 -5.60 6.45
N CYS A 31 -12.73 -6.84 6.94
CA CYS A 31 -12.94 -7.09 8.38
C CYS A 31 -14.17 -6.37 8.96
N GLY A 32 -15.21 -6.16 8.14
CA GLY A 32 -16.44 -5.47 8.54
C GLY A 32 -16.33 -3.95 8.68
N VAL A 33 -15.20 -3.33 8.33
CA VAL A 33 -14.97 -1.88 8.41
C VAL A 33 -14.65 -1.27 7.04
N SER A 34 -15.01 0.00 6.87
CA SER A 34 -14.90 0.72 5.59
C SER A 34 -13.48 1.19 5.28
N ASN A 35 -12.73 1.58 6.32
CA ASN A 35 -11.36 2.05 6.25
C ASN A 35 -10.50 1.37 7.34
N PRO A 36 -10.01 0.15 7.08
CA PRO A 36 -9.26 -0.62 8.07
C PRO A 36 -8.05 0.10 8.66
N ALA A 37 -7.33 0.91 7.87
CA ALA A 37 -6.14 1.64 8.32
C ALA A 37 -6.45 2.68 9.41
N THR A 38 -7.70 3.13 9.51
CA THR A 38 -8.11 4.13 10.51
C THR A 38 -9.01 3.55 11.61
N GLU A 39 -9.77 2.50 11.28
CA GLU A 39 -10.78 1.90 12.16
C GLU A 39 -10.22 0.72 12.97
N LEU A 40 -9.26 -0.04 12.44
CA LEU A 40 -8.60 -1.11 13.20
C LEU A 40 -7.45 -0.54 14.04
N SER A 41 -7.59 -0.59 15.36
CA SER A 41 -6.63 0.05 16.29
C SER A 41 -5.19 -0.44 16.11
N TRP A 42 -4.99 -1.74 15.91
CA TRP A 42 -3.66 -2.32 15.71
C TRP A 42 -3.04 -1.88 14.38
N LEU A 43 -3.85 -1.78 13.32
CA LEU A 43 -3.39 -1.39 11.99
C LEU A 43 -3.07 0.11 11.94
N LYS A 44 -3.92 0.92 12.59
CA LYS A 44 -3.67 2.36 12.80
C LYS A 44 -2.33 2.61 13.48
N ALA A 45 -1.94 1.78 14.45
CA ALA A 45 -0.63 1.90 15.11
C ALA A 45 0.53 1.60 14.15
N ILE A 46 0.39 0.63 13.24
CA ILE A 46 1.39 0.35 12.20
C ILE A 46 1.50 1.53 11.22
N VAL A 47 0.36 2.05 10.76
CA VAL A 47 0.30 3.21 9.86
C VAL A 47 0.94 4.44 10.50
N ALA A 48 0.68 4.70 11.79
CA ALA A 48 1.32 5.80 12.51
C ALA A 48 2.85 5.67 12.54
N LYS A 49 3.38 4.45 12.74
CA LYS A 49 4.82 4.20 12.67
C LYS A 49 5.38 4.38 11.26
N ALA A 50 4.63 3.95 10.25
CA ALA A 50 4.98 4.12 8.85
C ALA A 50 5.04 5.61 8.45
N GLU A 51 4.12 6.44 8.96
CA GLU A 51 4.18 7.90 8.77
C GLU A 51 5.42 8.52 9.42
N LEU A 52 5.73 8.14 10.66
CA LEU A 52 6.95 8.61 11.34
C LEU A 52 8.22 8.20 10.58
N ASP A 53 8.24 7.00 10.01
CA ASP A 53 9.34 6.55 9.15
C ASP A 53 9.40 7.28 7.82
N ARG A 54 8.26 7.63 7.24
CA ARG A 54 8.17 8.42 6.01
C ARG A 54 8.78 9.81 6.20
N THR A 55 8.44 10.48 7.31
CA THR A 55 8.83 11.88 7.54
C THR A 55 10.17 12.04 8.25
N ALA A 56 10.49 11.15 9.19
CA ALA A 56 11.61 11.34 10.11
C ALA A 56 12.53 10.12 10.23
N LYS A 57 12.23 9.01 9.52
CA LYS A 57 13.00 7.75 9.60
C LYS A 57 13.17 7.26 11.04
N THR A 58 12.17 7.51 11.90
CA THR A 58 12.20 7.23 13.35
C THR A 58 12.53 5.77 13.68
N TYR A 59 12.09 4.83 12.85
CA TYR A 59 12.34 3.39 12.97
C TYR A 59 13.30 2.90 11.90
N SER A 60 14.20 3.77 11.42
CA SER A 60 15.23 3.45 10.42
C SER A 60 14.66 2.91 9.12
N GLY A 61 13.42 3.28 8.77
CA GLY A 61 12.75 2.83 7.56
C GLY A 61 12.14 1.43 7.65
N ASN A 62 12.13 0.78 8.82
CA ASN A 62 11.52 -0.54 9.01
C ASN A 62 10.01 -0.58 8.67
N TYR A 63 9.34 0.56 8.72
CA TYR A 63 7.92 0.71 8.38
C TYR A 63 7.74 1.38 7.01
N THR A 64 8.74 1.33 6.13
CA THR A 64 8.58 1.71 4.71
C THR A 64 8.02 0.53 3.93
N GLY A 65 6.88 0.72 3.26
CA GLY A 65 6.20 -0.34 2.55
C GLY A 65 4.73 -0.04 2.27
N GLU A 66 3.99 -1.11 2.05
CA GLU A 66 2.60 -1.10 1.62
C GLU A 66 1.80 -2.10 2.45
N ILE A 67 0.49 -1.85 2.52
CA ILE A 67 -0.48 -2.68 3.20
C ILE A 67 -1.62 -2.97 2.24
N TYR A 68 -1.87 -4.25 2.00
CA TYR A 68 -2.93 -4.74 1.13
C TYR A 68 -3.91 -5.61 1.91
N VAL A 69 -5.17 -5.69 1.44
CA VAL A 69 -6.09 -6.76 1.83
C VAL A 69 -5.96 -7.92 0.86
N GLU A 70 -5.76 -9.11 1.38
CA GLU A 70 -5.73 -10.35 0.62
C GLU A 70 -6.73 -11.37 1.19
N LYS A 71 -6.92 -12.47 0.48
CA LYS A 71 -7.68 -13.62 0.98
C LYS A 71 -6.73 -14.76 1.33
N PHE A 72 -6.93 -15.35 2.50
CA PHE A 72 -6.28 -16.58 2.91
C PHE A 72 -7.30 -17.45 3.63
N ASN A 73 -7.52 -18.67 3.13
CA ASN A 73 -8.59 -19.56 3.59
C ASN A 73 -9.96 -18.85 3.67
N ASP A 74 -10.32 -18.12 2.61
CA ASP A 74 -11.54 -17.31 2.47
C ASP A 74 -11.72 -16.15 3.48
N GLN A 75 -10.76 -15.94 4.38
CA GLN A 75 -10.75 -14.85 5.34
C GLN A 75 -9.95 -13.65 4.81
N ASP A 76 -10.38 -12.44 5.17
CA ASP A 76 -9.56 -11.24 4.93
C ASP A 76 -8.31 -11.30 5.81
N VAL A 77 -7.16 -11.06 5.18
CA VAL A 77 -5.87 -10.89 5.85
C VAL A 77 -5.18 -9.63 5.35
N PHE A 78 -4.35 -9.03 6.19
CA PHE A 78 -3.54 -7.88 5.84
C PHE A 78 -2.16 -8.34 5.44
N TYR A 79 -1.82 -8.14 4.17
CA TYR A 79 -0.49 -8.41 3.63
C TYR A 79 0.36 -7.14 3.73
N ILE A 80 1.38 -7.19 4.58
CA ILE A 80 2.24 -6.05 4.91
C ILE A 80 3.64 -6.29 4.37
N THR A 81 4.12 -5.42 3.48
CA THR A 81 5.48 -5.49 2.86
C THR A 81 6.55 -4.74 3.65
N MET A 82 6.20 -4.24 4.83
CA MET A 82 7.12 -3.53 5.71
C MET A 82 7.98 -4.54 6.50
N ALA A 83 9.28 -4.25 6.65
CA ALA A 83 10.20 -5.11 7.39
C ALA A 83 9.80 -5.26 8.87
N MET A 84 9.32 -4.19 9.50
CA MET A 84 8.85 -4.15 10.89
C MET A 84 9.85 -4.80 11.88
N GLY A 85 11.15 -4.57 11.70
CA GLY A 85 12.20 -5.14 12.55
C GLY A 85 12.35 -6.67 12.45
N SER A 86 11.82 -7.30 11.39
CA SER A 86 11.86 -8.76 11.20
C SER A 86 13.23 -9.35 10.87
N GLY A 87 14.22 -8.52 10.51
CA GLY A 87 15.51 -9.02 10.02
C GLY A 87 15.48 -9.56 8.59
N GLY A 88 14.50 -9.15 7.77
CA GLY A 88 14.50 -9.44 6.32
C GLY A 88 13.34 -10.29 5.81
N LEU A 89 12.24 -10.43 6.57
CA LEU A 89 11.02 -11.03 6.01
C LEU A 89 10.45 -10.11 4.93
N ALA A 90 10.16 -10.68 3.77
CA ALA A 90 9.63 -9.95 2.62
C ALA A 90 8.20 -9.44 2.85
N PHE A 91 7.43 -10.13 3.70
CA PHE A 91 6.09 -9.71 4.12
C PHE A 91 5.68 -10.35 5.44
N ARG A 92 4.62 -9.83 6.02
CA ARG A 92 3.88 -10.42 7.15
C ARG A 92 2.39 -10.47 6.82
N LEU A 93 1.69 -11.45 7.39
CA LEU A 93 0.24 -11.55 7.32
C LEU A 93 -0.36 -11.38 8.70
N PHE A 94 -1.46 -10.63 8.78
CA PHE A 94 -2.24 -10.47 9.99
C PHE A 94 -3.72 -10.71 9.71
N SER A 95 -4.42 -11.39 10.61
CA SER A 95 -5.87 -11.53 10.59
C SER A 95 -6.56 -10.23 11.03
N CYS A 96 -7.88 -10.18 10.92
CA CYS A 96 -8.70 -9.01 11.29
C CYS A 96 -8.50 -8.52 12.74
N ASP A 97 -8.23 -9.44 13.66
CA ASP A 97 -7.94 -9.18 15.08
C ASP A 97 -6.48 -8.78 15.34
N GLY A 98 -5.64 -8.71 14.30
CA GLY A 98 -4.24 -8.32 14.41
C GLY A 98 -3.30 -9.44 14.84
N GLN A 99 -3.76 -10.69 14.87
CA GLN A 99 -2.87 -11.83 15.14
C GLN A 99 -2.05 -12.19 13.90
N PRO A 100 -0.76 -12.58 14.05
CA PRO A 100 0.04 -13.07 12.94
C PRO A 100 -0.55 -14.34 12.35
N VAL A 101 -0.64 -14.39 11.02
CA VAL A 101 -1.05 -15.60 10.29
C VAL A 101 0.19 -16.39 9.91
N SER A 102 0.25 -17.65 10.32
CA SER A 102 1.33 -18.59 9.97
C SER A 102 0.88 -19.56 8.89
N PHE A 103 1.82 -19.94 8.02
CA PHE A 103 1.61 -21.04 7.08
C PHE A 103 1.93 -22.37 7.77
N SER A 104 1.10 -23.39 7.54
CA SER A 104 1.31 -24.73 8.09
C SER A 104 2.40 -25.52 7.36
N SER A 105 2.76 -25.11 6.14
CA SER A 105 3.82 -25.72 5.35
C SER A 105 4.39 -24.77 4.30
N ASN A 106 5.54 -25.12 3.72
CA ASN A 106 6.16 -24.37 2.64
C ASN A 106 5.31 -24.38 1.36
N GLU A 107 4.60 -25.46 1.09
CA GLU A 107 3.69 -25.56 -0.06
C GLU A 107 2.55 -24.55 0.06
N GLN A 108 2.00 -24.36 1.27
CA GLN A 108 0.95 -23.37 1.51
C GLN A 108 1.47 -21.94 1.34
N LEU A 109 2.67 -21.65 1.85
CA LEU A 109 3.35 -20.37 1.64
C LEU A 109 3.56 -20.10 0.13
N LEU A 110 4.07 -21.09 -0.60
CA LEU A 110 4.30 -20.98 -2.05
C LEU A 110 3.00 -20.81 -2.83
N ALA A 111 1.94 -21.52 -2.45
CA ALA A 111 0.62 -21.34 -3.06
C ALA A 111 0.10 -19.92 -2.83
N PHE A 112 0.12 -19.44 -1.59
CA PHE A 112 -0.32 -18.09 -1.26
C PHE A 112 0.46 -17.03 -2.04
N THR A 113 1.80 -17.11 -2.01
CA THR A 113 2.67 -16.14 -2.69
C THR A 113 2.56 -16.15 -4.21
N ARG A 114 2.17 -17.28 -4.84
CA ARG A 114 1.88 -17.33 -6.29
C ARG A 114 0.59 -16.62 -6.67
N PHE A 115 -0.40 -16.60 -5.78
CA PHE A 115 -1.74 -16.11 -6.10
C PHE A 115 -2.07 -14.76 -5.46
N VAL A 116 -1.21 -14.23 -4.60
CA VAL A 116 -1.36 -12.88 -4.04
C VAL A 116 -1.42 -11.85 -5.16
N GLN A 117 -2.44 -10.99 -5.14
CA GLN A 117 -2.68 -10.06 -6.25
C GLN A 117 -2.16 -8.66 -5.98
N LYS A 118 -2.16 -8.23 -4.71
CA LYS A 118 -1.82 -6.88 -4.26
C LYS A 118 -2.65 -5.80 -4.95
N SER A 119 -3.92 -6.10 -5.26
CA SER A 119 -4.83 -5.20 -5.95
C SER A 119 -5.67 -4.32 -5.01
N ARG A 120 -5.79 -4.71 -3.74
CA ARG A 120 -6.59 -4.01 -2.71
C ARG A 120 -5.68 -3.24 -1.74
N LEU A 121 -5.05 -2.18 -2.24
CA LEU A 121 -4.17 -1.31 -1.44
C LEU A 121 -4.98 -0.52 -0.39
N ILE A 122 -4.53 -0.54 0.85
CA ILE A 122 -5.10 0.27 1.95
C ILE A 122 -4.18 1.43 2.31
N TYR A 123 -2.87 1.21 2.26
CA TYR A 123 -1.89 2.20 2.67
C TYR A 123 -0.55 1.98 1.97
N THR A 124 0.13 3.07 1.62
CA THR A 124 1.52 3.08 1.16
C THR A 124 2.22 4.35 1.68
N ASN A 125 3.49 4.21 2.05
CA ASN A 125 4.41 5.33 2.23
C ASN A 125 5.62 5.27 1.29
N ILE A 126 5.52 4.44 0.24
CA ILE A 126 6.48 4.43 -0.86
C ILE A 126 6.09 5.58 -1.82
N PRO A 127 7.06 6.41 -2.26
CA PRO A 127 6.83 7.48 -3.23
C PRO A 127 6.30 7.03 -4.59
#